data_AF-A0A093H2Z1-F1
#
_entry.id   AF-A0A093H2Z1-F1
#
_cell.length_a   1.000
_cell.length_b   1.000
_cell.length_c   1.000
_cell.angle_alpha   90.00
_cell.angle_beta   90.00
_cell.angle_gamma   90.00
#
_symmetry.space_group_name_H-M   'P 1'
#
loop_
_entity.id
_entity.type
_entity.pdbx_description
1 polymer ?
#
loop_
_entity_poly.entity_id
_entity_poly.type
_entity_poly.pdbx_seq_one_letter_code
_entity_poly.pdbx_strand_id
1 'polypeptide(L)'
;GSGVIKAGFAGDQIPKYCFPNYVGRPKHVRVMAGALEGDIFIGPKAEEHRGLLSIRYPMEHGIVKDWNDMERIWQYVYSKDQLQTFSEEHPVLLTEAPLNPRKNRERAAEVFFETFNVPALFISMQAVLSLYATGRTTGVVLDSGDGVTHAVPIYEGFAMPHSIMRIDIAGRDVSRFLRLYLRKEGYDFHTSSEFEIVKTIKERACYLSINPQKDETLETEKAQYYLPDGSTIEIGPARFRAPELLFRPDLIGEECEGLHEVLVFAIQKSDMDLRRTLFSNIVLSGGSTLFKGFGDRLLSEVKKLAPKDVKIRISAPQERLYSTWIGGSILASLDTFKKMWVSKKEYEEDGARAIHRKTF
;
A
#
# COMPACT_ATOMS: atom_id res chain seq x y z
N GLY A 1 5.27 -1.98 3.06
CA GLY A 1 4.07 -1.94 2.21
C GLY A 1 4.25 -2.86 1.02
N SER A 2 3.19 -3.48 0.50
CA SER A 2 3.31 -4.60 -0.44
C SER A 2 4.00 -4.26 -1.77
N GLY A 3 3.77 -3.07 -2.32
CA GLY A 3 4.33 -2.66 -3.61
C GLY A 3 5.56 -1.75 -3.49
N VAL A 4 5.50 -0.76 -2.59
CA VAL A 4 6.56 0.24 -2.40
C VAL A 4 6.85 0.38 -0.91
N ILE A 5 8.13 0.31 -0.55
CA ILE A 5 8.63 0.61 0.79
C ILE A 5 9.06 2.07 0.85
N LYS A 6 8.79 2.71 1.99
CA LYS A 6 9.15 4.11 2.27
C LYS A 6 9.97 4.12 3.54
N ALA A 7 11.11 4.80 3.50
CA ALA A 7 12.05 4.88 4.61
C ALA A 7 12.60 6.31 4.72
N GLY A 8 13.01 6.68 5.94
CA GLY A 8 13.58 7.97 6.28
C GLY A 8 13.57 8.19 7.79
N PHE A 9 14.01 9.36 8.21
CA PHE A 9 14.09 9.74 9.63
C PHE A 9 12.82 10.48 10.07
N ALA A 10 12.55 10.46 11.38
CA ALA A 10 11.47 11.24 11.97
C ALA A 10 11.77 12.75 11.86
N GLY A 11 10.73 13.55 11.65
CA GLY A 11 10.81 15.01 11.50
C GLY A 11 11.00 15.49 10.05
N ASP A 12 11.35 14.61 9.12
CA ASP A 12 11.39 14.91 7.69
C ASP A 12 9.96 15.01 7.12
N GLN A 13 9.74 15.93 6.16
CA GLN A 13 8.43 16.18 5.54
C GLN A 13 8.04 15.12 4.49
N ILE A 14 9.01 14.55 3.79
CA ILE A 14 8.81 13.56 2.71
C ILE A 14 9.79 12.41 2.94
N PRO A 15 9.41 11.15 2.66
CA PRO A 15 10.35 10.04 2.72
C PRO A 15 11.48 10.23 1.72
N LYS A 16 12.71 10.37 2.22
CA LYS A 16 13.91 10.49 1.37
C LYS A 16 14.13 9.26 0.48
N TYR A 17 13.71 8.09 0.96
CA TYR A 17 13.98 6.83 0.30
C TYR A 17 12.68 6.09 0.01
N CYS A 18 12.36 5.98 -1.27
CA CYS A 18 11.21 5.24 -1.78
C CYS A 18 11.69 4.31 -2.89
N PHE A 19 11.43 3.02 -2.76
CA PHE A 19 11.77 2.04 -3.78
C PHE A 19 10.78 0.85 -3.75
N PRO A 20 10.68 0.07 -4.84
CA PRO A 20 9.71 -1.02 -4.89
C PRO A 20 10.13 -2.19 -4.00
N ASN A 21 9.15 -2.82 -3.36
CA ASN A 21 9.37 -3.89 -2.39
C ASN A 21 9.44 -5.27 -3.08
N TYR A 22 10.51 -5.52 -3.83
CA TYR A 22 10.78 -6.83 -4.43
C TYR A 22 12.28 -7.13 -4.46
N VAL A 23 12.59 -8.41 -4.62
CA VAL A 23 13.97 -8.89 -4.78
C VAL A 23 14.16 -9.44 -6.19
N GLY A 24 15.16 -8.93 -6.88
CA GLY A 24 15.58 -9.39 -8.21
C GLY A 24 16.72 -10.40 -8.11
N ARG A 25 16.59 -11.55 -8.77
CA ARG A 25 17.66 -12.55 -8.92
C ARG A 25 17.99 -12.75 -10.40
N PRO A 26 19.26 -12.86 -10.80
CA PRO A 26 19.63 -12.99 -12.21
C PRO A 26 19.03 -14.25 -12.84
N LYS A 27 18.40 -14.12 -14.03
CA LYS A 27 17.81 -15.24 -14.77
C LYS A 27 18.86 -16.11 -15.45
N HIS A 28 19.93 -15.48 -15.93
CA HIS A 28 20.96 -16.10 -16.76
C HIS A 28 22.29 -16.21 -16.01
N VAL A 29 23.04 -17.26 -16.33
CA VAL A 29 24.37 -17.52 -15.76
C VAL A 29 25.35 -16.46 -16.26
N ARG A 30 26.15 -15.90 -15.35
CA ARG A 30 27.17 -14.91 -15.67
C ARG A 30 28.38 -15.60 -16.29
N VAL A 31 28.77 -15.16 -17.49
CA VAL A 31 29.93 -15.70 -18.22
C VAL A 31 31.09 -14.70 -18.30
N MET A 32 30.83 -13.39 -18.16
CA MET A 32 31.85 -12.34 -18.17
C MET A 32 32.33 -11.97 -16.77
N ALA A 33 33.65 -11.89 -16.58
CA ALA A 33 34.27 -11.28 -15.40
C ALA A 33 34.06 -9.75 -15.45
N GLY A 34 33.40 -9.19 -14.43
CA GLY A 34 33.02 -7.77 -14.35
C GLY A 34 31.52 -7.47 -14.53
N ALA A 35 30.68 -8.50 -14.68
CA ALA A 35 29.23 -8.32 -14.58
C ALA A 35 28.81 -7.89 -13.16
N LEU A 36 27.65 -7.24 -13.02
CA LEU A 36 27.06 -6.80 -11.74
C LEU A 36 27.33 -7.78 -10.60
N GLU A 37 28.10 -7.34 -9.60
CA GLU A 37 28.49 -8.16 -8.46
C GLU A 37 27.30 -8.44 -7.53
N GLY A 38 27.23 -9.65 -6.98
CA GLY A 38 26.20 -10.10 -6.04
C GLY A 38 24.98 -10.74 -6.72
N ASP A 39 24.37 -11.75 -6.10
CA ASP A 39 23.28 -12.53 -6.69
C ASP A 39 21.88 -11.95 -6.40
N ILE A 40 21.82 -10.86 -5.64
CA ILE A 40 20.61 -10.29 -5.08
C ILE A 40 20.59 -8.80 -5.37
N PHE A 41 19.54 -8.34 -6.04
CA PHE A 41 19.34 -6.95 -6.42
C PHE A 41 18.07 -6.40 -5.77
N ILE A 42 18.18 -5.25 -5.13
CA ILE A 42 17.10 -4.58 -4.41
C ILE A 42 17.13 -3.08 -4.77
N GLY A 43 15.95 -2.46 -4.85
CA GLY A 43 15.81 -1.03 -5.07
C GLY A 43 16.20 -0.57 -6.49
N PRO A 44 16.91 0.56 -6.66
CA PRO A 44 17.15 1.17 -7.97
C PRO A 44 17.94 0.27 -8.92
N LYS A 45 18.90 -0.50 -8.41
CA LYS A 45 19.66 -1.48 -9.21
C LYS A 45 18.75 -2.55 -9.83
N ALA A 46 17.69 -2.94 -9.12
CA ALA A 46 16.71 -3.89 -9.63
C ALA A 46 15.74 -3.25 -10.64
N GLU A 47 15.46 -1.96 -10.49
CA GLU A 47 14.63 -1.20 -11.43
C GLU A 47 15.34 -0.88 -12.75
N GLU A 48 16.65 -0.63 -12.73
CA GLU A 48 17.44 -0.36 -13.92
C GLU A 48 17.64 -1.63 -14.75
N HIS A 49 17.90 -2.75 -14.09
CA HIS A 49 18.21 -4.03 -14.74
C HIS A 49 17.05 -5.03 -14.75
N ARG A 50 15.80 -4.55 -14.90
CA ARG A 50 14.58 -5.39 -14.86
C ARG A 50 14.63 -6.59 -15.80
N GLY A 51 15.12 -6.40 -17.04
CA GLY A 51 15.14 -7.47 -18.06
C GLY A 51 15.96 -8.70 -17.65
N LEU A 52 17.06 -8.47 -16.93
CA LEU A 52 18.01 -9.50 -16.51
C LEU A 52 17.54 -10.27 -15.26
N LEU A 53 16.57 -9.72 -14.54
CA LEU A 53 16.19 -10.18 -13.21
C LEU A 53 14.84 -10.89 -13.22
N SER A 54 14.78 -12.01 -12.52
CA SER A 54 13.55 -12.63 -12.05
C SER A 54 13.11 -11.92 -10.77
N ILE A 55 11.96 -11.26 -10.84
CA ILE A 55 11.44 -10.42 -9.76
C ILE A 55 10.46 -11.24 -8.94
N ARG A 56 10.63 -11.24 -7.61
CA ARG A 56 9.70 -11.84 -6.66
C ARG A 56 9.34 -10.86 -5.57
N TYR A 57 8.05 -10.78 -5.24
CA TYR A 57 7.56 -9.94 -4.15
C TYR A 57 7.46 -10.79 -2.88
N PRO A 58 8.13 -10.41 -1.78
CA PRO A 58 8.07 -11.17 -0.53
C PRO A 58 6.78 -10.94 0.26
N MET A 59 6.01 -9.91 -0.10
CA MET A 59 4.77 -9.52 0.56
C MET A 59 3.60 -9.59 -0.42
N GLU A 60 2.55 -10.31 -0.03
CA GLU A 60 1.28 -10.47 -0.74
C GLU A 60 0.13 -10.08 0.19
N HIS A 61 -0.79 -9.24 -0.26
CA HIS A 61 -1.93 -8.78 0.56
C HIS A 61 -1.53 -8.27 1.96
N GLY A 62 -0.39 -7.56 2.06
CA GLY A 62 0.10 -6.99 3.31
C GLY A 62 0.71 -8.02 4.28
N ILE A 63 0.73 -9.29 3.89
CA ILE A 63 1.24 -10.44 4.64
C ILE A 63 2.60 -10.83 4.02
N VAL A 64 3.62 -10.95 4.86
CA VAL A 64 4.93 -11.47 4.44
C VAL A 64 4.81 -12.98 4.24
N LYS A 65 5.22 -13.46 3.06
CA LYS A 65 5.34 -14.90 2.74
C LYS A 65 6.79 -15.35 2.87
N ASP A 66 7.70 -14.59 2.24
CA ASP A 66 9.14 -14.89 2.23
C ASP A 66 9.90 -13.99 3.21
N TRP A 67 10.15 -14.51 4.41
CA TRP A 67 10.86 -13.77 5.47
C TRP A 67 12.32 -13.49 5.13
N ASN A 68 13.03 -14.44 4.50
CA ASN A 68 14.42 -14.26 4.09
C ASN A 68 14.58 -13.08 3.12
N ASP A 69 13.60 -12.86 2.24
CA ASP A 69 13.65 -11.78 1.26
C ASP A 69 13.22 -10.44 1.89
N MET A 70 12.31 -10.44 2.88
CA MET A 70 12.04 -9.24 3.69
C MET A 70 13.22 -8.80 4.55
N GLU A 71 13.92 -9.75 5.20
CA GLU A 71 15.12 -9.48 6.00
C GLU A 71 16.20 -8.80 5.16
N ARG A 72 16.44 -9.30 3.93
CA ARG A 72 17.37 -8.68 2.98
C ARG A 72 16.95 -7.28 2.55
N ILE A 73 15.65 -7.04 2.35
CA ILE A 73 15.15 -5.70 2.04
C ILE A 73 15.40 -4.76 3.21
N TRP A 74 15.12 -5.17 4.45
CA TRP A 74 15.41 -4.34 5.63
C TRP A 74 16.91 -4.11 5.81
N GLN A 75 17.75 -5.11 5.58
CA GLN A 75 19.21 -4.95 5.58
C GLN A 75 19.67 -3.96 4.52
N TYR A 76 19.07 -3.99 3.32
CA TYR A 76 19.33 -3.02 2.27
C TYR A 76 18.89 -1.60 2.67
N VAL A 77 17.77 -1.44 3.38
CA VAL A 77 17.32 -0.13 3.90
C VAL A 77 18.34 0.50 4.85
N TYR A 78 18.94 -0.29 5.76
CA TYR A 78 20.00 0.20 6.65
C TYR A 78 21.38 0.30 5.99
N SER A 79 21.57 -0.33 4.83
CA SER A 79 22.85 -0.33 4.13
C SER A 79 23.32 1.08 3.74
N LYS A 80 24.62 1.19 3.44
CA LYS A 80 25.27 2.43 2.99
C LYS A 80 24.67 3.00 1.70
N ASP A 81 24.03 2.16 0.90
CA ASP A 81 23.36 2.56 -0.34
C ASP A 81 22.12 3.44 -0.07
N GLN A 82 21.54 3.37 1.14
CA GLN A 82 20.28 4.03 1.49
C GLN A 82 20.41 4.93 2.73
N LEU A 83 20.11 4.44 3.95
CA LEU A 83 20.06 5.29 5.16
C LEU A 83 21.44 5.63 5.75
N GLN A 84 22.49 4.85 5.43
CA GLN A 84 23.85 5.06 5.95
C GLN A 84 23.94 5.06 7.49
N THR A 85 23.08 4.29 8.16
CA THR A 85 23.02 4.23 9.62
C THR A 85 22.97 2.79 10.13
N PHE A 86 23.41 2.60 11.37
CA PHE A 86 23.30 1.32 12.05
C PHE A 86 21.92 1.17 12.68
N SER A 87 21.36 -0.04 12.62
CA SER A 87 20.08 -0.36 13.23
C SER A 87 20.11 -0.30 14.76
N GLU A 88 21.30 -0.45 15.37
CA GLU A 88 21.51 -0.47 16.81
C GLU A 88 21.36 0.92 17.48
N GLU A 89 21.56 2.00 16.71
CA GLU A 89 21.58 3.36 17.24
C GLU A 89 20.17 4.00 17.30
N HIS A 90 19.22 3.50 16.51
CA HIS A 90 17.95 4.19 16.26
C HIS A 90 16.73 3.33 16.60
N PRO A 91 15.75 3.86 17.35
CA PRO A 91 14.43 3.25 17.49
C PRO A 91 13.70 3.15 16.14
N VAL A 92 12.86 2.12 15.99
CA VAL A 92 12.17 1.83 14.73
C VAL A 92 10.66 1.95 14.87
N LEU A 93 10.07 2.69 13.93
CA LEU A 93 8.64 2.72 13.68
C LEU A 93 8.32 1.82 12.47
N LEU A 94 7.56 0.76 12.70
CA LEU A 94 7.08 -0.13 11.66
C LEU A 94 5.56 0.08 11.44
N THR A 95 5.13 -0.16 10.20
CA THR A 95 3.70 -0.06 9.83
C THR A 95 3.19 -1.39 9.33
N GLU A 96 1.98 -1.75 9.77
CA GLU A 96 1.27 -2.96 9.33
C GLU A 96 -0.12 -2.62 8.80
N ALA A 97 -0.64 -3.50 7.94
CA ALA A 97 -2.04 -3.48 7.56
C ALA A 97 -2.91 -3.90 8.76
N PRO A 98 -4.15 -3.39 8.88
CA PRO A 98 -5.04 -3.84 9.94
C PRO A 98 -5.41 -5.32 9.76
N LEU A 99 -5.76 -5.97 10.87
CA LEU A 99 -6.14 -7.39 10.93
C LEU A 99 -5.05 -8.35 10.39
N ASN A 100 -3.78 -7.97 10.46
CA ASN A 100 -2.66 -8.85 10.11
C ASN A 100 -2.52 -10.01 11.13
N PRO A 101 -2.11 -11.23 10.72
CA PRO A 101 -1.90 -12.33 11.65
C PRO A 101 -0.89 -11.98 12.74
N ARG A 102 -1.22 -12.29 13.99
CA ARG A 102 -0.35 -12.02 15.15
C ARG A 102 1.03 -12.66 15.03
N LYS A 103 1.11 -13.86 14.47
CA LYS A 103 2.38 -14.56 14.21
C LYS A 103 3.34 -13.76 13.33
N ASN A 104 2.82 -13.05 12.33
CA ASN A 104 3.66 -12.24 11.46
C ASN A 104 4.20 -11.02 12.19
N ARG A 105 3.39 -10.42 13.07
CA ARG A 105 3.83 -9.32 13.93
C ARG A 105 4.93 -9.75 14.89
N GLU A 106 4.76 -10.91 15.51
CA GLU A 106 5.76 -11.52 16.40
C GLU A 106 7.06 -11.79 15.64
N ARG A 107 6.96 -12.42 14.46
CA ARG A 107 8.13 -12.70 13.62
C ARG A 107 8.84 -11.44 13.15
N ALA A 108 8.09 -10.39 12.79
CA ALA A 108 8.70 -9.10 12.45
C ALA A 108 9.48 -8.52 13.63
N ALA A 109 8.93 -8.60 14.84
CA ALA A 109 9.62 -8.11 16.03
C ALA A 109 10.85 -8.94 16.41
N GLU A 110 10.78 -10.28 16.31
CA GLU A 110 11.94 -11.17 16.47
C GLU A 110 13.08 -10.73 15.54
N VAL A 111 12.78 -10.52 14.25
CA VAL A 111 13.76 -10.06 13.27
C VAL A 111 14.39 -8.72 13.71
N PHE A 112 13.61 -7.71 14.09
CA PHE A 112 14.15 -6.42 14.48
C PHE A 112 14.95 -6.44 15.80
N PHE A 113 14.54 -7.23 16.79
CA PHE A 113 15.24 -7.29 18.08
C PHE A 113 16.46 -8.23 18.06
N GLU A 114 16.35 -9.39 17.42
CA GLU A 114 17.41 -10.43 17.43
C GLU A 114 18.43 -10.22 16.31
N THR A 115 17.99 -9.96 15.08
CA THR A 115 18.91 -9.86 13.92
C THR A 115 19.46 -8.45 13.73
N PHE A 116 18.62 -7.43 13.92
CA PHE A 116 19.01 -6.03 13.74
C PHE A 116 19.40 -5.32 15.04
N ASN A 117 19.23 -5.97 16.20
CA ASN A 117 19.57 -5.42 17.51
C ASN A 117 19.01 -4.02 17.79
N VAL A 118 17.77 -3.76 17.38
CA VAL A 118 17.14 -2.44 17.53
C VAL A 118 16.87 -2.12 19.01
N PRO A 119 17.12 -0.87 19.47
CA PRO A 119 16.92 -0.49 20.88
C PRO A 119 15.45 -0.46 21.30
N ALA A 120 14.55 -0.03 20.41
CA ALA A 120 13.12 -0.02 20.64
C ALA A 120 12.32 -0.12 19.34
N LEU A 121 11.17 -0.79 19.39
CA LEU A 121 10.28 -1.02 18.25
C LEU A 121 8.85 -0.56 18.57
N PHE A 122 8.20 0.11 17.64
CA PHE A 122 6.77 0.38 17.69
C PHE A 122 6.10 0.00 16.37
N ILE A 123 4.99 -0.73 16.45
CA ILE A 123 4.22 -1.17 15.28
C ILE A 123 2.89 -0.43 15.29
N SER A 124 2.58 0.25 14.20
CA SER A 124 1.40 1.10 14.07
C SER A 124 0.54 0.75 12.86
N MET A 125 -0.75 1.09 12.94
CA MET A 125 -1.69 0.91 11.84
C MET A 125 -1.56 2.03 10.80
N GLN A 126 -1.54 1.67 9.52
CA GLN A 126 -1.43 2.61 8.40
C GLN A 126 -2.52 3.71 8.43
N ALA A 127 -3.77 3.32 8.69
CA ALA A 127 -4.90 4.25 8.74
C ALA A 127 -4.72 5.35 9.80
N VAL A 128 -4.31 4.98 11.02
CA VAL A 128 -4.09 5.93 12.12
C VAL A 128 -3.04 6.98 11.75
N LEU A 129 -1.93 6.53 11.16
CA LEU A 129 -0.88 7.44 10.69
C LEU A 129 -1.39 8.38 9.59
N SER A 130 -2.14 7.86 8.62
CA SER A 130 -2.65 8.71 7.53
C SER A 130 -3.60 9.81 8.02
N LEU A 131 -4.37 9.55 9.09
CA LEU A 131 -5.24 10.55 9.69
C LEU A 131 -4.42 11.63 10.42
N TYR A 132 -3.39 11.21 11.17
CA TYR A 132 -2.46 12.13 11.82
C TYR A 132 -1.74 13.06 10.83
N ALA A 133 -1.36 12.55 9.66
CA ALA A 133 -0.76 13.36 8.61
C ALA A 133 -1.67 14.51 8.13
N THR A 134 -3.00 14.33 8.21
CA THR A 134 -3.97 15.37 7.86
C THR A 134 -4.32 16.32 9.02
N GLY A 135 -3.75 16.10 10.21
CA GLY A 135 -4.04 16.89 11.41
C GLY A 135 -5.45 16.67 11.97
N ARG A 136 -6.09 15.53 11.67
CA ARG A 136 -7.43 15.19 12.15
C ARG A 136 -7.34 14.11 13.22
N THR A 137 -8.30 14.10 14.14
CA THR A 137 -8.44 13.08 15.19
C THR A 137 -9.65 12.17 14.96
N THR A 138 -10.62 12.62 14.16
CA THR A 138 -11.85 11.88 13.84
C THR A 138 -12.03 11.75 12.33
N GLY A 139 -12.40 10.55 11.88
CA GLY A 139 -12.71 10.29 10.48
C GLY A 139 -12.58 8.82 10.10
N VAL A 140 -12.98 8.51 8.87
CA VAL A 140 -12.74 7.20 8.24
C VAL A 140 -11.61 7.35 7.26
N VAL A 141 -10.63 6.48 7.37
CA VAL A 141 -9.58 6.36 6.37
C VAL A 141 -9.95 5.20 5.45
N LEU A 142 -10.03 5.48 4.14
CA LEU A 142 -10.01 4.46 3.10
C LEU A 142 -8.61 4.43 2.52
N ASP A 143 -7.85 3.40 2.87
CA ASP A 143 -6.50 3.18 2.34
C ASP A 143 -6.51 2.06 1.30
N SER A 144 -6.20 2.39 0.05
CA SER A 144 -6.08 1.43 -1.04
C SER A 144 -4.65 1.39 -1.56
N GLY A 145 -3.92 0.37 -1.11
CA GLY A 145 -2.51 0.15 -1.43
C GLY A 145 -2.32 -0.72 -2.67
N ASP A 146 -1.16 -1.40 -2.71
CA ASP A 146 -0.86 -2.37 -3.76
C ASP A 146 -1.44 -3.76 -3.45
N GLY A 147 -1.49 -4.17 -2.17
CA GLY A 147 -1.94 -5.52 -1.81
C GLY A 147 -3.25 -5.59 -1.01
N VAL A 148 -3.63 -4.54 -0.30
CA VAL A 148 -4.81 -4.53 0.57
C VAL A 148 -5.54 -3.22 0.39
N THR A 149 -6.86 -3.29 0.46
CA THR A 149 -7.68 -2.12 0.75
C THR A 149 -8.41 -2.30 2.08
N HIS A 150 -8.39 -1.28 2.92
CA HIS A 150 -9.10 -1.30 4.19
C HIS A 150 -9.78 0.04 4.48
N ALA A 151 -10.90 -0.03 5.17
CA ALA A 151 -11.59 1.12 5.74
C ALA A 151 -11.54 1.01 7.26
N VAL A 152 -10.95 2.02 7.91
CA VAL A 152 -10.79 2.07 9.36
C VAL A 152 -11.43 3.36 9.87
N PRO A 153 -12.53 3.26 10.65
CA PRO A 153 -13.08 4.40 11.36
C PRO A 153 -12.27 4.69 12.62
N ILE A 154 -11.97 5.97 12.82
CA ILE A 154 -11.17 6.50 13.91
C ILE A 154 -11.96 7.62 14.58
N TYR A 155 -12.02 7.60 15.90
CA TYR A 155 -12.67 8.63 16.69
C TYR A 155 -11.76 9.09 17.83
N GLU A 156 -11.50 10.39 17.90
CA GLU A 156 -10.64 11.03 18.90
C GLU A 156 -9.25 10.38 19.07
N GLY A 157 -8.70 9.88 17.96
CA GLY A 157 -7.40 9.20 17.93
C GLY A 157 -7.46 7.68 18.20
N PHE A 158 -8.62 7.14 18.56
CA PHE A 158 -8.81 5.71 18.76
C PHE A 158 -9.40 5.05 17.51
N ALA A 159 -8.71 4.05 16.97
CA ALA A 159 -9.25 3.22 15.91
C ALA A 159 -10.28 2.24 16.49
N MET A 160 -11.43 2.08 15.83
CA MET A 160 -12.47 1.15 16.26
C MET A 160 -12.21 -0.24 15.66
N PRO A 161 -11.67 -1.22 16.41
CA PRO A 161 -11.25 -2.50 15.83
C PRO A 161 -12.41 -3.33 15.27
N HIS A 162 -13.60 -3.25 15.90
CA HIS A 162 -14.79 -4.01 15.50
C HIS A 162 -15.42 -3.51 14.19
N SER A 163 -15.13 -2.26 13.80
CA SER A 163 -15.66 -1.61 12.61
C SER A 163 -14.66 -1.56 11.44
N ILE A 164 -13.51 -2.24 11.58
CA ILE A 164 -12.53 -2.35 10.51
C ILE A 164 -13.06 -3.29 9.43
N MET A 165 -13.04 -2.81 8.19
CA MET A 165 -13.31 -3.61 7.00
C MET A 165 -12.03 -3.74 6.18
N ARG A 166 -11.76 -4.94 5.67
CA ARG A 166 -10.57 -5.27 4.89
C ARG A 166 -10.96 -6.14 3.71
N ILE A 167 -10.40 -5.84 2.54
CA ILE A 167 -10.45 -6.70 1.36
C ILE A 167 -9.02 -6.87 0.84
N ASP A 168 -8.72 -8.07 0.35
CA ASP A 168 -7.45 -8.40 -0.27
C ASP A 168 -7.43 -8.08 -1.78
N ILE A 169 -8.28 -7.13 -2.23
CA ILE A 169 -8.31 -6.58 -3.60
C ILE A 169 -7.71 -5.18 -3.59
N ALA A 170 -6.66 -4.99 -4.39
CA ALA A 170 -5.92 -3.73 -4.42
C ALA A 170 -5.21 -3.48 -5.76
N GLY A 171 -4.20 -2.60 -5.75
CA GLY A 171 -3.50 -2.16 -6.96
C GLY A 171 -2.81 -3.27 -7.75
N ARG A 172 -2.37 -4.35 -7.09
CA ARG A 172 -1.72 -5.51 -7.73
C ARG A 172 -2.72 -6.35 -8.50
N ASP A 173 -3.92 -6.53 -7.95
CA ASP A 173 -5.00 -7.28 -8.61
C ASP A 173 -5.51 -6.49 -9.82
N VAL A 174 -5.63 -5.16 -9.70
CA VAL A 174 -5.90 -4.28 -10.85
C VAL A 174 -4.81 -4.41 -11.93
N SER A 175 -3.52 -4.45 -11.54
CA SER A 175 -2.42 -4.69 -12.49
C SER A 175 -2.50 -6.08 -13.14
N ARG A 176 -2.85 -7.13 -12.38
CA ARG A 176 -3.03 -8.49 -12.90
C ARG A 176 -4.21 -8.58 -13.87
N PHE A 177 -5.29 -7.86 -13.57
CA PHE A 177 -6.48 -7.78 -14.40
C PHE A 177 -6.23 -6.97 -15.68
N LEU A 178 -5.50 -5.87 -15.59
CA LEU A 178 -5.04 -5.11 -16.77
C LEU A 178 -4.19 -5.98 -17.70
N ARG A 179 -3.27 -6.78 -17.14
CA ARG A 179 -2.47 -7.74 -17.94
C ARG A 179 -3.37 -8.71 -18.71
N LEU A 180 -4.42 -9.23 -18.07
CA LEU A 180 -5.37 -10.13 -18.72
C LEU A 180 -6.14 -9.44 -19.85
N TYR A 181 -6.50 -8.16 -19.71
CA TYR A 181 -7.14 -7.40 -20.78
C TYR A 181 -6.18 -7.10 -21.94
N LEU A 182 -4.94 -6.69 -21.65
CA LEU A 182 -3.94 -6.45 -22.68
C LEU A 182 -3.68 -7.72 -23.51
N ARG A 183 -3.71 -8.89 -22.87
CA ARG A 183 -3.65 -10.18 -23.55
C ARG A 183 -4.83 -10.41 -24.51
N LYS A 184 -6.04 -9.98 -24.14
CA LYS A 184 -7.23 -10.02 -25.02
C LYS A 184 -7.12 -9.04 -26.19
N GLU A 185 -6.43 -7.92 -25.99
CA GLU A 185 -6.15 -6.92 -27.05
C GLU A 185 -5.00 -7.33 -27.97
N GLY A 186 -4.28 -8.42 -27.65
CA GLY A 186 -3.22 -9.01 -28.48
C GLY A 186 -1.79 -8.78 -27.97
N TYR A 187 -1.61 -8.07 -26.85
CA TYR A 187 -0.30 -7.84 -26.23
C TYR A 187 -0.11 -8.77 -25.03
N ASP A 188 0.76 -9.76 -25.16
CA ASP A 188 1.03 -10.71 -24.07
C ASP A 188 2.28 -10.33 -23.28
N PHE A 189 2.15 -10.28 -21.96
CA PHE A 189 3.22 -9.96 -21.01
C PHE A 189 3.35 -11.12 -20.03
N HIS A 190 4.30 -12.02 -20.28
CA HIS A 190 4.44 -13.25 -19.50
C HIS A 190 5.43 -13.11 -18.34
N THR A 191 6.47 -12.30 -18.51
CA THR A 191 7.58 -12.28 -17.56
C THR A 191 7.29 -11.40 -16.34
N SER A 192 7.94 -11.71 -15.21
CA SER A 192 7.86 -10.88 -14.00
C SER A 192 8.37 -9.44 -14.22
N SER A 193 9.34 -9.28 -15.12
CA SER A 193 9.91 -7.99 -15.50
C SER A 193 8.94 -7.15 -16.33
N GLU A 194 8.20 -7.79 -17.24
CA GLU A 194 7.14 -7.13 -18.02
C GLU A 194 5.93 -6.76 -17.16
N PHE A 195 5.67 -7.48 -16.06
CA PHE A 195 4.59 -7.14 -15.13
C PHE A 195 4.73 -5.71 -14.55
N GLU A 196 5.96 -5.23 -14.34
CA GLU A 196 6.22 -3.85 -13.92
C GLU A 196 5.89 -2.82 -15.02
N ILE A 197 5.99 -3.20 -16.30
CA ILE A 197 5.53 -2.37 -17.42
C ILE A 197 4.01 -2.20 -17.35
N VAL A 198 3.27 -3.28 -17.12
CA VAL A 198 1.80 -3.24 -16.94
C VAL A 198 1.42 -2.32 -15.78
N LYS A 199 2.19 -2.33 -14.69
CA LYS A 199 1.98 -1.41 -13.57
C LYS A 199 2.22 0.06 -13.94
N THR A 200 3.26 0.34 -14.74
CA THR A 200 3.55 1.69 -15.24
C THR A 200 2.47 2.18 -16.21
N ILE A 201 1.93 1.27 -17.05
CA ILE A 201 0.77 1.53 -17.91
C ILE A 201 -0.45 1.89 -17.07
N LYS A 202 -0.73 1.10 -16.02
CA LYS A 202 -1.82 1.35 -15.08
C LYS A 202 -1.74 2.76 -14.49
N GLU A 203 -0.57 3.15 -14.01
CA GLU A 203 -0.37 4.45 -13.36
C GLU A 203 -0.53 5.65 -14.31
N ARG A 204 -0.17 5.51 -15.59
CA ARG A 204 -0.20 6.62 -16.56
C ARG A 204 -1.50 6.71 -17.37
N ALA A 205 -2.03 5.57 -17.83
CA ALA A 205 -3.09 5.52 -18.84
C ALA A 205 -4.51 5.28 -18.28
N CYS A 206 -4.62 4.69 -17.08
CA CYS A 206 -5.92 4.32 -16.53
C CYS A 206 -6.67 5.50 -15.90
N TYR A 207 -8.00 5.44 -15.99
CA TYR A 207 -8.91 6.39 -15.36
C TYR A 207 -10.19 5.67 -14.94
N LEU A 208 -10.91 6.22 -13.96
CA LEU A 208 -12.21 5.73 -13.55
C LEU A 208 -13.32 6.57 -14.16
N SER A 209 -14.31 5.89 -14.73
CA SER A 209 -15.51 6.53 -15.23
C SER A 209 -16.55 6.66 -14.12
N ILE A 210 -17.38 7.71 -14.18
CA ILE A 210 -18.53 7.86 -13.28
C ILE A 210 -19.62 6.84 -13.64
N ASN A 211 -19.80 6.56 -14.94
CA ASN A 211 -20.84 5.68 -15.45
C ASN A 211 -20.24 4.68 -16.46
N PRO A 212 -19.85 3.48 -16.03
CA PRO A 212 -19.15 2.52 -16.90
C PRO A 212 -20.01 2.08 -18.10
N GLN A 213 -21.34 2.02 -17.95
CA GLN A 213 -22.25 1.64 -19.03
C GLN A 213 -22.25 2.64 -20.18
N LYS A 214 -22.08 3.94 -19.91
CA LYS A 214 -22.07 4.97 -20.95
C LYS A 214 -20.75 4.94 -21.72
N ASP A 215 -19.64 4.78 -21.01
CA ASP A 215 -18.31 4.69 -21.63
C ASP A 215 -18.10 3.39 -22.42
N GLU A 216 -18.87 2.34 -22.12
CA GLU A 216 -18.89 1.12 -22.92
C GLU A 216 -19.65 1.29 -24.23
N THR A 217 -20.70 2.11 -24.25
CA THR A 217 -21.47 2.42 -25.48
C THR A 217 -20.78 3.43 -26.39
N LEU A 218 -19.91 4.27 -25.83
CA LEU A 218 -19.10 5.21 -26.59
C LEU A 218 -17.86 4.48 -27.07
N GLU A 219 -17.65 4.42 -28.38
CA GLU A 219 -16.45 3.82 -28.98
C GLU A 219 -15.22 4.58 -28.45
N THR A 220 -14.49 3.96 -27.52
CA THR A 220 -13.44 4.61 -26.74
C THR A 220 -12.27 5.03 -27.65
N GLU A 221 -11.82 6.27 -27.48
CA GLU A 221 -10.56 6.74 -28.07
C GLU A 221 -9.39 5.91 -27.56
N LYS A 222 -8.73 5.22 -28.48
CA LYS A 222 -7.53 4.43 -28.19
C LYS A 222 -6.38 5.36 -27.83
N ALA A 223 -5.87 5.24 -26.62
CA ALA A 223 -4.70 5.99 -26.20
C ALA A 223 -3.43 5.24 -26.60
N GLN A 224 -2.50 5.93 -27.24
CA GLN A 224 -1.19 5.37 -27.58
C GLN A 224 -0.23 5.47 -26.37
N TYR A 225 0.48 4.39 -26.09
CA TYR A 225 1.49 4.30 -25.03
C TYR A 225 2.80 3.79 -25.60
N TYR A 226 3.90 4.47 -25.27
CA TYR A 226 5.24 4.06 -25.68
C TYR A 226 5.86 3.13 -24.65
N LEU A 227 6.22 1.93 -25.10
CA LEU A 227 6.94 0.94 -24.31
C LEU A 227 8.44 1.32 -24.18
N PRO A 228 9.16 0.73 -23.20
CA PRO A 228 10.60 0.96 -23.03
C PRO A 228 11.47 0.51 -24.22
N ASP A 229 10.97 -0.37 -25.08
CA ASP A 229 11.62 -0.83 -26.31
C ASP A 229 11.43 0.15 -27.49
N GLY A 230 10.59 1.19 -27.33
CA GLY A 230 10.22 2.14 -28.38
C GLY A 230 8.97 1.75 -29.18
N SER A 231 8.39 0.57 -28.94
CA SER A 231 7.15 0.13 -29.58
C SER A 231 5.94 0.90 -29.04
N THR A 232 4.96 1.16 -29.89
CA THR A 232 3.71 1.82 -29.48
C THR A 232 2.61 0.78 -29.27
N ILE A 233 1.93 0.85 -28.13
CA ILE A 233 0.73 0.07 -27.81
C ILE A 233 -0.49 0.97 -27.88
N GLU A 234 -1.54 0.49 -28.54
CA GLU A 234 -2.87 1.09 -28.47
C GLU A 234 -3.66 0.47 -27.31
N ILE A 235 -3.95 1.26 -26.28
CA ILE A 235 -4.78 0.85 -25.15
C ILE A 235 -6.19 1.40 -25.39
N GLY A 236 -7.12 0.50 -25.67
CA GLY A 236 -8.53 0.83 -25.89
C GLY A 236 -9.32 0.79 -24.57
N PRO A 237 -10.35 -0.06 -24.47
CA PRO A 237 -11.24 -0.10 -23.31
C PRO A 237 -10.60 -0.65 -22.02
N ALA A 238 -9.45 -1.32 -22.10
CA ALA A 238 -8.74 -1.85 -20.94
C ALA A 238 -8.42 -0.78 -19.88
N ARG A 239 -8.18 0.47 -20.30
CA ARG A 239 -7.77 1.58 -19.42
C ARG A 239 -8.83 1.99 -18.38
N PHE A 240 -10.11 1.87 -18.71
CA PHE A 240 -11.20 2.21 -17.79
C PHE A 240 -11.83 0.97 -17.16
N ARG A 241 -11.83 -0.17 -17.86
CA ARG A 241 -12.33 -1.44 -17.30
C ARG A 241 -11.43 -2.02 -16.20
N ALA A 242 -10.11 -1.82 -16.28
CA ALA A 242 -9.18 -2.34 -15.28
C ALA A 242 -9.43 -1.79 -13.86
N PRO A 243 -9.52 -0.46 -13.63
CA PRO A 243 -9.77 0.07 -12.29
C PRO A 243 -11.21 -0.14 -11.79
N GLU A 244 -12.17 -0.47 -12.65
CA GLU A 244 -13.53 -0.86 -12.21
C GLU A 244 -13.52 -2.10 -11.32
N LEU A 245 -12.47 -2.93 -11.37
CA LEU A 245 -12.28 -4.07 -10.46
C LEU A 245 -12.39 -3.67 -8.99
N LEU A 246 -11.94 -2.46 -8.63
CA LEU A 246 -12.02 -1.96 -7.26
C LEU A 246 -13.47 -1.72 -6.79
N PHE A 247 -14.37 -1.39 -7.72
CA PHE A 247 -15.79 -1.17 -7.41
C PHE A 247 -16.64 -2.41 -7.65
N ARG A 248 -16.23 -3.27 -8.59
CA ARG A 248 -16.89 -4.53 -8.94
C ARG A 248 -15.87 -5.67 -8.93
N PRO A 249 -15.65 -6.30 -7.77
CA PRO A 249 -14.75 -7.44 -7.67
C PRO A 249 -15.25 -8.67 -8.42
N ASP A 250 -16.54 -8.77 -8.73
CA ASP A 250 -17.13 -9.84 -9.54
C ASP A 250 -16.41 -10.07 -10.88
N LEU A 251 -15.78 -9.04 -11.43
CA LEU A 251 -15.05 -9.09 -12.70
C LEU A 251 -13.85 -10.05 -12.68
N ILE A 252 -13.23 -10.28 -11.52
CA ILE A 252 -12.13 -11.26 -11.37
C ILE A 252 -12.66 -12.65 -10.96
N GLY A 253 -13.96 -12.77 -10.71
CA GLY A 253 -14.60 -13.99 -10.21
C GLY A 253 -14.50 -14.16 -8.69
N GLU A 254 -14.29 -13.06 -7.95
CA GLU A 254 -14.23 -13.07 -6.49
C GLU A 254 -15.46 -12.34 -5.92
N GLU A 255 -16.28 -13.06 -5.15
CA GLU A 255 -17.50 -12.54 -4.50
C GLU A 255 -17.13 -11.77 -3.22
N CYS A 256 -16.48 -10.63 -3.38
CA CYS A 256 -16.14 -9.70 -2.30
C CYS A 256 -16.95 -8.40 -2.41
N GLU A 257 -16.89 -7.57 -1.37
CA GLU A 257 -17.46 -6.23 -1.45
C GLU A 257 -16.62 -5.27 -2.31
N GLY A 258 -17.25 -4.26 -2.89
CA GLY A 258 -16.54 -3.17 -3.54
C GLY A 258 -15.93 -2.18 -2.53
N LEU A 259 -15.00 -1.32 -2.98
CA LEU A 259 -14.41 -0.25 -2.14
C LEU A 259 -15.44 0.67 -1.48
N HIS A 260 -16.48 1.01 -2.25
CA HIS A 260 -17.54 1.90 -1.82
C HIS A 260 -18.42 1.26 -0.74
N GLU A 261 -18.71 -0.03 -0.88
CA GLU A 261 -19.45 -0.82 0.11
C GLU A 261 -18.65 -0.99 1.38
N VAL A 262 -17.35 -1.30 1.28
CA VAL A 262 -16.45 -1.42 2.43
C VAL A 262 -16.38 -0.15 3.26
N LEU A 263 -16.32 1.01 2.60
CA LEU A 263 -16.37 2.29 3.29
C LEU A 263 -17.70 2.46 4.04
N VAL A 264 -18.82 2.16 3.39
CA VAL A 264 -20.15 2.31 3.99
C VAL A 264 -20.37 1.30 5.11
N PHE A 265 -19.95 0.05 4.96
CA PHE A 265 -20.05 -0.99 5.97
C PHE A 265 -19.19 -0.68 7.20
N ALA A 266 -17.98 -0.13 7.02
CA ALA A 266 -17.17 0.35 8.14
C ALA A 266 -17.90 1.44 8.95
N ILE A 267 -18.58 2.36 8.27
CA ILE A 267 -19.38 3.41 8.92
C ILE A 267 -20.65 2.82 9.56
N GLN A 268 -21.33 1.90 8.89
CA GLN A 268 -22.55 1.27 9.43
C GLN A 268 -22.26 0.38 10.64
N LYS A 269 -21.10 -0.27 10.72
CA LYS A 269 -20.68 -1.03 11.90
C LYS A 269 -20.39 -0.15 13.12
N SER A 270 -20.02 1.11 12.88
CA SER A 270 -19.80 2.09 13.95
C SER A 270 -21.12 2.58 14.57
N ASP A 271 -21.00 3.12 15.79
CA ASP A 271 -22.11 3.65 16.58
C ASP A 271 -22.89 4.75 15.83
N MET A 272 -24.22 4.76 16.00
CA MET A 272 -25.13 5.65 15.25
C MET A 272 -24.75 7.12 15.36
N ASP A 273 -24.33 7.57 16.55
CA ASP A 273 -23.97 8.96 16.83
C ASP A 273 -22.72 9.40 16.06
N LEU A 274 -21.82 8.47 15.76
CA LEU A 274 -20.55 8.73 15.09
C LEU A 274 -20.70 8.72 13.56
N ARG A 275 -21.73 8.07 13.01
CA ARG A 275 -21.86 7.92 11.55
C ARG A 275 -21.86 9.25 10.81
N ARG A 276 -22.55 10.27 11.34
CA ARG A 276 -22.63 11.60 10.71
C ARG A 276 -21.27 12.27 10.65
N THR A 277 -20.45 12.15 11.71
CA THR A 277 -19.10 12.73 11.73
C THR A 277 -18.18 11.96 10.81
N LEU A 278 -18.27 10.64 10.78
CA LEU A 278 -17.49 9.74 9.91
C LEU A 278 -17.76 10.00 8.42
N PHE A 279 -19.03 10.14 7.99
CA PHE A 279 -19.35 10.50 6.59
C PHE A 279 -18.83 11.89 6.17
N SER A 280 -18.73 12.82 7.12
CA SER A 280 -18.20 14.17 6.87
C SER A 280 -16.67 14.22 6.82
N ASN A 281 -15.99 13.17 7.28
CA ASN A 281 -14.54 13.11 7.44
C ASN A 281 -14.01 11.81 6.82
N ILE A 282 -14.18 11.65 5.50
CA ILE A 282 -13.56 10.55 4.77
C ILE A 282 -12.19 11.02 4.26
N VAL A 283 -11.13 10.29 4.60
CA VAL A 283 -9.76 10.55 4.14
C VAL A 283 -9.32 9.43 3.21
N LEU A 284 -8.81 9.78 2.04
CA LEU A 284 -8.24 8.82 1.09
C LEU A 284 -6.73 8.68 1.30
N SER A 285 -6.24 7.45 1.35
CA SER A 285 -4.83 7.12 1.36
C SER A 285 -4.49 5.99 0.38
N GLY A 286 -3.21 5.88 0.03
CA GLY A 286 -2.72 4.79 -0.80
C GLY A 286 -2.69 5.10 -2.30
N GLY A 287 -1.81 4.40 -3.02
CA GLY A 287 -1.51 4.67 -4.43
C GLY A 287 -2.64 4.32 -5.39
N SER A 288 -3.50 3.37 -5.05
CA SER A 288 -4.63 2.97 -5.91
C SER A 288 -5.76 4.00 -5.88
N THR A 289 -5.75 4.96 -4.95
CA THR A 289 -6.72 6.08 -4.95
C THR A 289 -6.34 7.23 -5.91
N LEU A 290 -5.19 7.14 -6.58
CA LEU A 290 -4.68 8.17 -7.49
C LEU A 290 -5.29 8.13 -8.89
N PHE A 291 -6.13 7.13 -9.21
CA PHE A 291 -6.81 7.10 -10.51
C PHE A 291 -7.62 8.38 -10.73
N LYS A 292 -7.55 8.91 -11.96
CA LYS A 292 -8.34 10.07 -12.38
C LYS A 292 -9.83 9.74 -12.23
N GLY A 293 -10.60 10.60 -11.57
CA GLY A 293 -12.03 10.38 -11.32
C GLY A 293 -12.36 9.45 -10.13
N PHE A 294 -11.37 8.94 -9.38
CA PHE A 294 -11.62 8.05 -8.23
C PHE A 294 -12.51 8.69 -7.16
N GLY A 295 -12.24 9.95 -6.79
CA GLY A 295 -12.99 10.66 -5.77
C GLY A 295 -14.45 10.92 -6.16
N ASP A 296 -14.69 11.32 -7.41
CA ASP A 296 -16.02 11.61 -7.92
C ASP A 296 -16.88 10.34 -8.03
N ARG A 297 -16.27 9.25 -8.53
CA ARG A 297 -16.89 7.91 -8.57
C ARG A 297 -17.27 7.45 -7.17
N LEU A 298 -16.33 7.49 -6.22
CA LEU A 298 -16.58 7.10 -4.83
C LEU A 298 -17.67 7.97 -4.20
N LEU A 299 -17.66 9.29 -4.42
CA LEU A 299 -18.71 10.19 -3.92
C LEU A 299 -20.10 9.80 -4.47
N SER A 300 -20.18 9.46 -5.75
CA SER A 300 -21.43 9.05 -6.39
C SER A 300 -21.98 7.73 -5.81
N GLU A 301 -21.11 6.75 -5.54
CA GLU A 301 -21.54 5.46 -4.99
C GLU A 301 -21.90 5.57 -3.50
N VAL A 302 -21.11 6.31 -2.71
CA VAL A 302 -21.45 6.57 -1.30
C VAL A 302 -22.76 7.33 -1.19
N LYS A 303 -23.06 8.28 -2.10
CA LYS A 303 -24.37 8.97 -2.13
C LYS A 303 -25.56 8.04 -2.41
N LYS A 304 -25.36 6.94 -3.16
CA LYS A 304 -26.44 5.96 -3.42
C LYS A 304 -26.71 5.07 -2.21
N LEU A 305 -25.66 4.70 -1.47
CA LEU A 305 -25.74 3.80 -0.32
C LEU A 305 -26.03 4.52 1.01
N ALA A 306 -25.59 5.76 1.16
CA ALA A 306 -25.76 6.52 2.40
C ALA A 306 -27.17 7.14 2.51
N PRO A 307 -27.63 7.44 3.75
CA PRO A 307 -28.89 8.16 3.95
C PRO A 307 -28.86 9.56 3.30
N LYS A 308 -29.98 9.96 2.68
CA LYS A 308 -30.08 11.17 1.84
C LYS A 308 -29.78 12.49 2.56
N ASP A 309 -29.88 12.52 3.89
CA ASP A 309 -29.73 13.73 4.72
C ASP A 309 -28.30 13.95 5.26
N VAL A 310 -27.33 13.14 4.85
CA VAL A 310 -25.95 13.21 5.36
C VAL A 310 -25.03 13.97 4.39
N LYS A 311 -24.31 14.96 4.93
CA LYS A 311 -23.26 15.66 4.20
C LYS A 311 -22.01 14.79 4.07
N ILE A 312 -21.80 14.23 2.89
CA ILE A 312 -20.60 13.44 2.58
C ILE A 312 -19.47 14.38 2.15
N ARG A 313 -18.31 14.25 2.78
CA ARG A 313 -17.10 14.97 2.38
C ARG A 313 -15.91 14.02 2.34
N ILE A 314 -15.37 13.87 1.14
CA ILE A 314 -14.18 13.10 0.85
C ILE A 314 -13.01 14.07 0.70
N SER A 315 -11.99 13.86 1.51
CA SER A 315 -10.74 14.62 1.48
C SER A 315 -9.62 13.75 0.95
N ALA A 316 -8.94 14.25 -0.07
CA ALA A 316 -7.79 13.63 -0.68
C ALA A 316 -6.59 14.58 -0.49
N PRO A 317 -5.59 14.24 0.35
CA PRO A 317 -4.37 15.04 0.42
C PRO A 317 -3.64 15.01 -0.94
N GLN A 318 -2.77 15.97 -1.19
CA GLN A 318 -1.96 15.98 -2.43
C GLN A 318 -0.94 14.82 -2.41
N GLU A 319 -0.32 14.57 -1.25
CA GLU A 319 0.71 13.55 -1.05
C GLU A 319 0.14 12.21 -0.53
N ARG A 320 -0.87 11.67 -1.20
CA ARG A 320 -1.55 10.41 -0.82
C ARG A 320 -0.63 9.19 -0.76
N LEU A 321 0.46 9.19 -1.53
CA LEU A 321 1.45 8.11 -1.55
C LEU A 321 2.25 8.01 -0.24
N TYR A 322 2.47 9.16 0.40
CA TYR A 322 3.35 9.31 1.55
C TYR A 322 2.60 9.62 2.83
N SER A 323 1.28 9.83 2.79
CA SER A 323 0.49 10.21 3.96
C SER A 323 0.69 9.29 5.16
N THR A 324 0.78 7.97 4.95
CA THR A 324 1.06 7.00 6.01
C THR A 324 2.46 7.19 6.62
N TRP A 325 3.46 7.49 5.79
CA TRP A 325 4.83 7.73 6.25
C TRP A 325 4.95 9.09 6.98
N ILE A 326 4.32 10.15 6.45
CA ILE A 326 4.32 11.48 7.06
C ILE A 326 3.69 11.43 8.44
N GLY A 327 2.58 10.73 8.60
CA GLY A 327 1.95 10.52 9.90
C GLY A 327 2.86 9.78 10.88
N GLY A 328 3.64 8.82 10.39
CA GLY A 328 4.67 8.13 11.18
C GLY A 328 5.83 9.05 11.58
N SER A 329 6.31 9.88 10.67
CA SER A 329 7.35 10.89 10.92
C SER A 329 6.91 11.88 12.00
N ILE A 330 5.66 12.36 11.92
CA ILE A 330 5.05 13.23 12.93
C ILE A 330 4.94 12.49 14.26
N LEU A 331 4.35 11.29 14.28
CA LEU A 331 4.17 10.50 15.50
C LEU A 331 5.50 10.23 16.22
N ALA A 332 6.54 9.85 15.47
CA ALA A 332 7.86 9.56 16.01
C ALA A 332 8.58 10.81 16.53
N SER A 333 8.22 12.00 16.04
CA SER A 333 8.79 13.28 16.51
C SER A 333 8.18 13.77 17.83
N LEU A 334 7.04 13.21 18.27
CA LEU A 334 6.38 13.60 19.52
C LEU A 334 7.11 13.02 20.74
N ASP A 335 7.25 13.80 21.81
CA ASP A 335 7.85 13.33 23.06
C ASP A 335 7.07 12.17 23.72
N THR A 336 5.75 12.11 23.49
CA THR A 336 4.89 11.03 23.97
C THR A 336 5.24 9.68 23.33
N PHE A 337 5.92 9.67 22.17
CA PHE A 337 6.33 8.46 21.47
C PHE A 337 7.24 7.56 22.31
N LYS A 338 8.07 8.16 23.17
CA LYS A 338 8.98 7.43 24.07
C LYS A 338 8.25 6.49 25.03
N LYS A 339 6.96 6.74 25.30
CA LYS A 339 6.13 5.90 26.18
C LYS A 339 5.44 4.76 25.42
N MET A 340 5.30 4.87 24.09
CA MET A 340 4.52 3.95 23.26
C MET A 340 5.34 2.79 22.70
N TRP A 341 6.64 2.97 22.47
CA TRP A 341 7.47 1.88 21.93
C TRP A 341 7.74 0.76 22.95
N VAL A 342 8.08 -0.42 22.45
CA VAL A 342 8.60 -1.56 23.22
C VAL A 342 10.11 -1.49 23.20
N SER A 343 10.75 -1.44 24.36
CA SER A 343 12.22 -1.48 24.45
C SER A 343 12.74 -2.91 24.29
N LYS A 344 13.99 -3.06 23.86
CA LYS A 344 14.65 -4.38 23.77
C LYS A 344 14.62 -5.14 25.10
N LYS A 345 14.86 -4.44 26.21
CA LYS A 345 14.78 -5.02 27.56
C LYS A 345 13.38 -5.53 27.91
N GLU A 346 12.34 -4.73 27.62
CA GLU A 346 10.94 -5.14 27.86
C GLU A 346 10.57 -6.35 26.97
N TYR A 347 11.10 -6.43 25.76
CA TYR A 347 10.90 -7.58 24.88
C TYR A 347 11.62 -8.84 25.39
N GLU A 348 12.83 -8.74 25.92
CA GLU A 348 13.54 -9.89 26.49
C GLU A 348 12.86 -10.44 27.77
N GLU A 349 12.18 -9.57 28.54
CA GLU A 349 11.45 -9.96 29.77
C GLU A 349 10.05 -10.53 29.48
N ASP A 350 9.22 -9.83 28.70
CA ASP A 350 7.80 -10.15 28.47
C ASP A 350 7.56 -10.91 27.13
N GLY A 351 8.55 -10.92 26.24
CA GLY A 351 8.46 -11.51 24.91
C GLY A 351 7.41 -10.87 24.01
N ALA A 352 6.75 -11.70 23.20
CA ALA A 352 5.69 -11.29 22.28
C ALA A 352 4.50 -10.57 22.96
N ARG A 353 4.26 -10.82 24.25
CA ARG A 353 3.11 -10.24 24.97
C ARG A 353 3.23 -8.72 25.12
N ALA A 354 4.44 -8.19 25.31
CA ALA A 354 4.68 -6.75 25.39
C ALA A 354 4.24 -6.01 24.12
N ILE A 355 4.48 -6.60 22.96
CA ILE A 355 4.13 -6.03 21.66
C ILE A 355 2.60 -5.94 21.52
N HIS A 356 1.89 -7.02 21.84
CA HIS A 356 0.43 -7.03 21.74
C HIS A 356 -0.23 -6.06 22.72
N ARG A 357 0.35 -5.87 23.92
CA ARG A 357 -0.15 -4.93 24.93
C ARG A 357 -0.01 -3.47 24.49
N LYS A 358 1.07 -3.10 23.78
CA LYS A 358 1.34 -1.71 23.38
C LYS A 358 0.77 -1.31 22.02
N THR A 359 0.31 -2.28 21.23
CA THR A 359 -0.22 -2.03 19.87
C THR A 359 -1.71 -1.70 19.84
N PHE A 360 -2.46 -1.96 20.92
CA PHE A 360 -3.92 -1.80 21.00
C PHE A 360 -4.37 -0.97 22.19
#